data_AF-A0A6N7HEY7-F1
#
_entry.id   AF-A0A6N7HEY7-F1
#
_cell.length_a   1.000
_cell.length_b   1.000
_cell.length_c   1.000
_cell.angle_alpha   90.00
_cell.angle_beta   90.00
_cell.angle_gamma   90.00
#
_symmetry.space_group_name_H-M   'P 1'
#
loop_
_entity.id
_entity.type
_entity.pdbx_description
1 polymer ?
#
loop_
_entity_poly.entity_id
_entity_poly.type
_entity_poly.pdbx_seq_one_letter_code
_entity_poly.pdbx_strand_id
1 'polypeptide(L)' 'DAVHAALAAADPDALLALDVDLAAELGAAGRAPWQVLAGVVGADGRRWKSVEARQLVPFGVAYHLAVWDPVR' A
#
# COMPACT_ATOMS: atom_id res chain seq x y z
N ASP A 1 9.29 2.60 5.29
CA ASP A 1 9.94 1.96 4.12
C ASP A 1 9.13 0.82 3.53
N ALA A 2 8.78 -0.25 4.27
CA ALA A 2 8.07 -1.42 3.73
C ALA A 2 6.76 -1.09 3.01
N VAL A 3 5.88 -0.27 3.61
CA VAL A 3 4.61 0.15 2.98
C VAL A 3 4.84 0.96 1.71
N HIS A 4 5.77 1.92 1.72
CA HIS A 4 6.07 2.71 0.53
C HIS A 4 6.63 1.85 -0.59
N ALA A 5 7.49 0.87 -0.28
CA ALA A 5 8.01 -0.07 -1.26
C ALA A 5 6.88 -0.92 -1.88
N ALA A 6 5.97 -1.47 -1.08
CA ALA A 6 4.81 -2.20 -1.57
C ALA A 6 3.91 -1.33 -2.47
N LEU A 7 3.66 -0.09 -2.06
CA LEU A 7 2.89 0.88 -2.85
C LEU A 7 3.60 1.28 -4.16
N ALA A 8 4.91 1.42 -4.15
CA ALA A 8 5.72 1.74 -5.33
C ALA A 8 5.83 0.57 -6.31
N ALA A 9 5.79 -0.67 -5.81
CA ALA A 9 5.83 -1.87 -6.63
C ALA A 9 4.45 -2.31 -7.16
N ALA A 10 3.37 -1.70 -6.68
CA ALA A 10 2.01 -2.20 -6.85
C ALA A 10 1.86 -3.67 -6.40
N ASP A 11 2.37 -3.95 -5.19
CA ASP A 11 2.43 -5.30 -4.62
C ASP A 11 1.29 -5.52 -3.61
N PRO A 12 0.15 -6.11 -4.04
CA PRO A 12 -0.97 -6.38 -3.14
C PRO A 12 -0.64 -7.45 -2.08
N ASP A 13 0.24 -8.41 -2.39
CA ASP A 13 0.58 -9.48 -1.45
C ASP A 13 1.39 -8.94 -0.27
N ALA A 14 2.34 -8.03 -0.53
CA ALA A 14 3.08 -7.34 0.52
C ALA A 14 2.16 -6.46 1.39
N LEU A 15 1.14 -5.82 0.80
CA LEU A 15 0.14 -5.08 1.58
C LEU A 15 -0.71 -6.02 2.45
N LEU A 16 -1.14 -7.17 1.92
CA LEU A 16 -1.93 -8.15 2.69
C LEU A 16 -1.13 -8.79 3.82
N ALA A 17 0.18 -8.92 3.66
CA ALA A 17 1.09 -9.44 4.67
C ALA A 17 1.38 -8.47 5.83
N LEU A 18 0.85 -7.25 5.80
CA LEU A 18 1.03 -6.28 6.90
C LEU A 18 0.39 -6.79 8.18
N ASP A 19 1.24 -7.01 9.19
CA ASP A 19 0.83 -7.42 10.53
C ASP A 19 -0.12 -6.39 11.16
N VAL A 20 -1.22 -6.89 11.73
CA VAL A 20 -2.29 -6.05 12.28
C VAL A 20 -1.91 -5.43 13.62
N ASP A 21 -1.20 -6.18 14.47
CA ASP A 21 -0.86 -5.75 15.82
C ASP A 21 0.27 -4.72 15.77
N LEU A 22 1.29 -4.95 14.95
CA LEU A 22 2.36 -3.98 14.69
C LEU A 22 1.81 -2.70 14.06
N ALA A 23 0.86 -2.81 13.12
CA ALA A 23 0.23 -1.63 12.54
C ALA A 23 -0.55 -0.82 13.59
N ALA A 24 -1.21 -1.49 14.54
CA ALA A 24 -1.89 -0.83 15.65
C ALA A 24 -0.90 -0.16 16.60
N GLU A 25 0.20 -0.84 16.98
CA GLU A 25 1.27 -0.32 17.83
C GLU A 25 1.90 0.95 17.23
N LEU A 26 2.14 0.95 15.92
CA LEU A 26 2.73 2.08 15.20
C LEU A 26 1.71 3.17 14.82
N GLY A 27 0.42 2.99 15.13
CA GLY A 27 -0.63 3.93 14.75
C GLY A 27 -0.88 4.03 13.23
N ALA A 28 -0.54 3.00 12.47
CA ALA A 28 -0.66 2.94 11.01
C ALA A 28 -2.12 2.69 10.56
N ALA A 29 -3.00 3.67 10.81
CA ALA A 29 -4.42 3.60 10.45
C ALA A 29 -4.67 3.32 8.95
N GLY A 30 -3.71 3.63 8.08
CA GLY A 30 -3.75 3.32 6.65
C GLY A 30 -3.82 1.82 6.31
N ARG A 31 -3.49 0.90 7.24
CA ARG A 31 -3.54 -0.55 6.98
C ARG A 31 -4.88 -0.99 6.42
N ALA A 32 -5.99 -0.59 7.03
CA ALA A 32 -7.33 -1.04 6.64
C ALA A 32 -7.66 -0.71 5.17
N PRO A 33 -7.56 0.54 4.69
CA PRO A 33 -7.77 0.84 3.27
C PRO A 33 -6.74 0.16 2.36
N TRP A 34 -5.50 -0.07 2.79
CA TRP A 34 -4.53 -0.82 1.99
C TRP A 34 -4.91 -2.29 1.80
N GLN A 35 -5.53 -2.94 2.81
CA GLN A 35 -6.06 -4.30 2.66
C GLN A 35 -7.19 -4.35 1.62
N VAL A 36 -8.07 -3.34 1.62
CA VAL A 36 -9.17 -3.24 0.65
C VAL A 36 -8.62 -3.05 -0.75
N LEU A 37 -7.67 -2.13 -0.94
CA LEU A 37 -6.99 -1.92 -2.22
C LEU A 37 -6.38 -3.24 -2.74
N ALA A 38 -5.61 -3.93 -1.90
CA ALA A 38 -4.97 -5.17 -2.27
C ALA A 38 -5.97 -6.27 -2.64
N GLY A 39 -7.06 -6.40 -1.88
CA GLY A 39 -8.14 -7.34 -2.18
C GLY A 39 -8.84 -7.04 -3.51
N VAL A 40 -9.14 -5.77 -3.80
CA VAL A 40 -9.73 -5.35 -5.08
C VAL A 40 -8.80 -5.65 -6.25
N VAL A 41 -7.51 -5.31 -6.12
CA VAL A 41 -6.51 -5.54 -7.15
C VAL A 41 -6.28 -7.04 -7.39
N GLY A 42 -6.23 -7.84 -6.33
CA GLY A 42 -6.14 -9.30 -6.45
C GLY A 42 -7.36 -9.93 -7.12
N ALA A 43 -8.57 -9.46 -6.79
CA ALA A 43 -9.81 -9.96 -7.37
C ALA A 43 -10.04 -9.56 -8.84
N ASP A 44 -9.44 -8.44 -9.28
CA ASP A 44 -9.55 -7.93 -10.64
C ASP A 44 -8.85 -8.83 -11.68
N GLY A 45 -7.86 -9.63 -11.26
CA GLY A 45 -7.20 -10.64 -12.11
C GLY A 45 -6.27 -10.09 -13.20
N ARG A 46 -6.22 -8.78 -13.41
CA ARG A 46 -5.23 -8.13 -14.28
C ARG A 46 -3.95 -7.87 -13.50
N ARG A 47 -2.85 -7.68 -14.23
CA ARG A 47 -1.65 -7.10 -13.62
C ARG A 47 -1.84 -5.61 -13.45
N TRP A 48 -1.36 -5.07 -12.35
CA TRP A 48 -1.34 -3.64 -12.06
C TRP A 48 0.11 -3.16 -11.98
N LYS A 49 0.32 -1.87 -12.24
CA LYS A 49 1.60 -1.21 -12.06
C LYS A 49 1.41 0.10 -11.34
N SER A 50 2.38 0.48 -10.52
CA SER A 50 2.43 1.83 -9.97
C SER A 50 2.91 2.80 -11.05
N VAL A 51 2.18 3.89 -11.25
CA VAL A 51 2.57 4.99 -12.15
C VAL A 51 3.05 6.21 -11.38
N GLU A 52 2.74 6.27 -10.09
CA GLU A 52 3.25 7.28 -9.17
C GLU A 52 3.33 6.68 -7.76
N ALA A 53 4.41 6.96 -7.04
CA ALA A 53 4.50 6.71 -5.61
C ALA A 53 5.35 7.79 -4.93
N ARG A 54 4.84 8.38 -3.85
CA ARG A 54 5.56 9.35 -3.02
C ARG A 54 5.32 9.08 -1.54
N GLN A 55 6.33 9.36 -0.74
CA GLN A 55 6.26 9.35 0.73
C GLN A 55 6.69 10.72 1.25
N LEU A 56 5.89 11.28 2.16
CA LEU A 56 6.27 12.45 2.95
C LEU A 56 6.29 12.04 4.42
N VAL A 57 7.24 12.57 5.21
CA VAL A 57 7.36 12.25 6.64
C VAL A 57 7.45 13.52 7.52
N PRO A 58 6.47 14.45 7.43
CA PRO A 58 6.45 15.60 8.32
C PRO A 58 6.22 15.12 9.77
N PHE A 59 7.00 15.68 10.71
CA PHE A 59 6.87 15.42 12.15
C PHE A 59 6.93 13.92 12.54
N GLY A 60 7.58 13.08 11.73
CA GLY A 60 7.74 11.65 12.01
C GLY A 60 6.57 10.76 11.59
N VAL A 61 5.52 11.30 10.97
CA VAL A 61 4.36 10.52 10.48
C VAL A 61 4.46 10.36 8.97
N ALA A 62 4.41 9.12 8.48
CA ALA A 62 4.47 8.84 7.05
C ALA A 62 3.11 9.04 6.36
N TYR A 63 3.12 9.79 5.26
CA TYR A 63 2.00 9.98 4.34
C TYR A 63 2.38 9.39 2.99
N HIS A 64 1.53 8.51 2.47
CA HIS A 64 1.77 7.82 1.21
C HIS A 64 0.78 8.30 0.14
N LEU A 65 1.31 8.59 -1.04
CA LEU A 65 0.55 8.81 -2.26
C LEU A 65 0.97 7.74 -3.26
N ALA A 66 0.01 7.03 -3.84
CA ALA A 66 0.27 6.08 -4.91
C ALA A 66 -0.88 6.08 -5.93
N VAL A 67 -0.54 5.92 -7.20
CA VAL A 67 -1.50 5.76 -8.30
C VAL A 67 -1.13 4.49 -9.04
N TRP A 68 -2.09 3.58 -9.18
CA TRP A 68 -1.91 2.32 -9.88
C TRP A 68 -2.83 2.25 -11.09
N ASP A 69 -2.31 1.73 -12.20
CA ASP A 69 -3.08 1.46 -13.41
C ASP A 69 -3.02 -0.03 -13.75
N PRO A 70 -4.11 -0.61 -14.29
CA PRO A 70 -4.05 -1.93 -14.90
C PRO A 70 -3.13 -1.88 -16.12
N VAL A 71 -2.27 -2.89 -16.25
CA VAL A 71 -1.45 -3.10 -17.44
C VAL A 71 -2.37 -3.51 -18.58
N ARG A 72 -2.22 -2.85 -19.73
CA ARG A 72 -2.94 -3.19 -20.97
C ARG A 72 -2.37 -4.45 -21.62
#